data_AF-A0A7W4WCW7-F1
#
_entry.id   AF-A0A7W4WCW7-F1
#
_cell.length_a   1.000
_cell.length_b   1.000
_cell.length_c   1.000
_cell.angle_alpha   90.00
_cell.angle_beta   90.00
_cell.angle_gamma   90.00
#
_symmetry.space_group_name_H-M   'P 1'
#
loop_
_entity.id
_entity.type
_entity.pdbx_description
1 polymer ?
#
loop_
_entity_poly.entity_id
_entity_poly.type
_entity_poly.pdbx_seq_one_letter_code
_entity_poly.pdbx_strand_id
1 'polypeptide(L)'
;MILPTKHLSPSRAIITVSLEVFELIHNRSTVSSVWNDLQKNHEVCMRQGEVPYDWFILSLDFLFLIGAIEENNGKLTRIAK
;
A
#
# COMPACT_ATOMS: atom_id res chain seq x y z
N MET A 1 4.36 -11.92 4.09
CA MET A 1 5.84 -12.02 4.17
C MET A 1 6.42 -10.76 3.58
N ILE A 2 7.44 -10.18 4.23
CA ILE A 2 8.01 -8.90 3.80
C ILE A 2 8.61 -9.02 2.39
N LEU A 3 9.32 -10.12 2.14
CA LEU A 3 9.89 -10.47 0.85
C LEU A 3 9.09 -11.59 0.16
N PRO A 4 9.17 -11.70 -1.19
CA PRO A 4 8.64 -12.85 -1.91
C PRO A 4 9.23 -14.15 -1.39
N THR A 5 8.43 -15.21 -1.37
CA THR A 5 8.89 -16.55 -1.00
C THR A 5 8.34 -17.60 -1.93
N LYS A 6 8.84 -18.82 -1.81
CA LYS A 6 8.54 -19.95 -2.70
C LYS A 6 7.04 -20.14 -2.99
N HIS A 7 6.15 -19.76 -2.08
CA HIS A 7 4.69 -19.88 -2.21
C HIS A 7 3.94 -18.55 -2.26
N LEU A 8 4.65 -17.42 -2.20
CA LEU A 8 4.07 -16.08 -2.27
C LEU A 8 4.52 -15.40 -3.56
N SER A 9 3.55 -15.14 -4.44
CA SER A 9 3.77 -14.36 -5.66
C SER A 9 4.51 -13.05 -5.33
N PRO A 10 5.52 -12.63 -6.12
CA PRO A 10 6.18 -11.33 -5.92
C PRO A 10 5.20 -10.16 -5.87
N SER A 11 4.14 -10.21 -6.67
CA SER A 11 3.07 -9.21 -6.71
C SER A 11 2.26 -9.12 -5.40
N ARG A 12 2.41 -10.12 -4.52
CA ARG A 12 1.79 -10.17 -3.19
C ARG A 12 2.81 -9.96 -2.09
N ALA A 13 4.09 -9.69 -2.35
CA ALA A 13 5.02 -9.39 -1.26
C ALA A 13 4.69 -8.03 -0.63
N ILE A 14 4.85 -7.89 0.70
CA ILE A 14 4.51 -6.63 1.39
C ILE A 14 5.30 -5.48 0.80
N ILE A 15 6.58 -5.68 0.44
CA ILE A 15 7.40 -4.62 -0.17
C ILE A 15 6.82 -4.13 -1.50
N THR A 16 6.26 -5.02 -2.32
CA THR A 16 5.65 -4.68 -3.61
C THR A 16 4.32 -3.96 -3.41
N VAL A 17 3.45 -4.50 -2.53
CA VAL A 17 2.18 -3.86 -2.18
C VAL A 17 2.42 -2.49 -1.54
N SER A 18 3.46 -2.36 -0.70
CA SER A 18 3.84 -1.10 -0.05
C SER A 18 4.32 -0.06 -1.07
N LEU A 19 5.04 -0.46 -2.13
CA LEU A 19 5.41 0.45 -3.20
C LEU A 19 4.17 0.95 -3.95
N GLU A 20 3.26 0.04 -4.34
CA GLU A 20 1.99 0.41 -5.00
C GLU A 20 1.16 1.37 -4.14
N VAL A 21 1.03 1.09 -2.84
CA VAL A 21 0.35 1.96 -1.87
C VAL A 21 1.06 3.30 -1.74
N PHE A 22 2.38 3.30 -1.64
CA PHE A 22 3.17 4.53 -1.52
C PHE A 22 2.96 5.44 -2.72
N GLU A 23 2.97 4.89 -3.94
CA GLU A 23 2.74 5.62 -5.19
C GLU A 23 1.36 6.30 -5.27
N LEU A 24 0.36 5.78 -4.55
CA LEU A 24 -1.00 6.34 -4.46
C LEU A 24 -1.15 7.41 -3.37
N ILE A 25 -0.24 7.47 -2.39
CA ILE A 25 -0.27 8.50 -1.34
C ILE A 25 0.23 9.82 -1.94
N HIS A 26 -0.66 10.70 -2.37
CA HIS A 26 -0.31 12.04 -2.85
C HIS A 26 -0.44 13.09 -1.71
N ASN A 27 -0.41 14.39 -2.03
CA ASN A 27 -0.55 15.46 -1.04
C ASN A 27 -1.90 15.36 -0.30
N ARG A 28 -1.90 14.68 0.85
CA ARG A 28 -3.01 14.48 1.79
C ARG A 28 -4.11 13.53 1.31
N SER A 29 -3.78 12.25 1.12
CA SER A 29 -4.78 11.21 0.87
C SER A 29 -5.32 10.62 2.18
N THR A 30 -6.61 10.30 2.26
CA THR A 30 -7.15 9.51 3.38
C THR A 30 -6.87 8.03 3.15
N VAL A 31 -6.81 7.22 4.21
CA VAL A 31 -6.63 5.76 4.12
C VAL A 31 -7.66 5.14 3.16
N SER A 32 -8.93 5.53 3.27
CA SER A 32 -10.01 5.02 2.42
C SER A 32 -9.85 5.42 0.95
N SER A 33 -9.35 6.63 0.66
CA SER A 33 -9.08 7.05 -0.72
C SER A 33 -8.00 6.18 -1.35
N VAL A 34 -6.88 5.98 -0.64
CA VAL A 34 -5.75 5.18 -1.12
C VAL A 34 -6.19 3.73 -1.38
N TRP A 35 -7.01 3.16 -0.49
CA TRP A 35 -7.56 1.83 -0.68
C TRP A 35 -8.46 1.73 -1.93
N ASN A 36 -9.34 2.70 -2.13
CA ASN A 36 -10.21 2.73 -3.30
C ASN A 36 -9.40 2.88 -4.60
N ASP A 37 -8.36 3.69 -4.61
CA ASP A 37 -7.50 3.88 -5.78
C ASP A 37 -6.65 2.64 -6.07
N LEU A 38 -6.20 1.93 -5.03
CA LEU A 38 -5.53 0.63 -5.16
C LEU A 38 -6.46 -0.41 -5.79
N GLN A 39 -7.70 -0.53 -5.30
CA GLN A 39 -8.67 -1.45 -5.88
C GLN A 39 -8.91 -1.13 -7.35
N LYS A 40 -9.14 0.14 -7.71
CA LYS A 40 -9.32 0.55 -9.12
C LYS A 40 -8.13 0.18 -9.99
N ASN A 41 -6.90 0.38 -9.51
CA ASN A 41 -5.70 -0.01 -10.25
C ASN A 41 -5.63 -1.54 -10.46
N HIS A 42 -5.99 -2.32 -9.44
CA HIS A 42 -6.07 -3.78 -9.56
C HIS A 42 -7.20 -4.23 -10.47
N GLU A 43 -8.32 -3.49 -10.53
CA GLU A 43 -9.38 -3.73 -11.50
C GLU A 43 -8.89 -3.55 -12.94
N VAL A 44 -8.19 -2.45 -13.22
CA VAL A 44 -7.63 -2.15 -14.55
C VAL A 44 -6.57 -3.16 -14.96
N CYS A 45 -5.73 -3.62 -14.02
CA CYS A 45 -4.67 -4.59 -14.28
C CYS A 45 -5.14 -6.06 -14.23
N MET A 46 -6.45 -6.34 -14.10
CA MET A 46 -7.01 -7.70 -13.95
C MET A 46 -6.40 -8.46 -12.75
N ARG A 47 -6.00 -7.73 -11.70
CA ARG A 47 -5.45 -8.21 -10.42
C ARG A 47 -6.46 -8.12 -9.27
N GLN A 48 -7.76 -8.05 -9.58
CA GLN A 48 -8.82 -7.93 -8.59
C GLN A 48 -8.75 -9.05 -7.55
N GLY A 49 -8.83 -8.69 -6.27
CA GLY A 49 -8.77 -9.63 -5.16
C GLY A 49 -7.38 -10.24 -4.90
N GLU A 50 -6.33 -9.76 -5.57
CA GLU A 50 -4.97 -10.26 -5.33
C GLU A 50 -4.40 -9.77 -3.99
N VAL A 51 -4.80 -8.57 -3.55
CA VAL A 51 -4.41 -7.98 -2.27
C VAL A 51 -5.64 -7.82 -1.37
N PRO A 52 -5.76 -8.60 -0.29
CA PRO A 52 -6.83 -8.42 0.70
C PRO A 52 -6.55 -7.17 1.57
N TYR A 53 -7.59 -6.66 2.23
CA TYR A 53 -7.49 -5.44 3.04
C TYR A 53 -6.42 -5.52 4.14
N ASP A 54 -6.26 -6.68 4.78
CA ASP A 54 -5.25 -6.88 5.82
C ASP A 54 -3.82 -6.63 5.32
N TRP A 55 -3.54 -6.97 4.05
CA TRP A 55 -2.24 -6.73 3.45
C TRP A 55 -2.00 -5.26 3.11
N PHE A 56 -3.08 -4.53 2.80
CA PHE A 56 -3.02 -3.09 2.65
C PHE A 56 -2.70 -2.39 3.97
N ILE A 57 -3.37 -2.77 5.06
CA ILE A 57 -3.07 -2.24 6.40
C ILE A 57 -1.62 -2.56 6.79
N LEU A 58 -1.19 -3.81 6.61
CA LEU A 58 0.18 -4.20 6.91
C LEU A 58 1.23 -3.44 6.07
N SER A 59 0.88 -3.04 4.85
CA SER A 59 1.73 -2.21 3.99
C SER A 59 1.81 -0.77 4.48
N LEU A 60 0.71 -0.21 4.97
CA LEU A 60 0.71 1.11 5.63
C LEU A 60 1.54 1.08 6.91
N ASP A 61 1.38 0.06 7.75
CA ASP A 61 2.17 -0.13 8.96
C ASP A 61 3.66 -0.21 8.63
N PHE A 62 4.01 -1.00 7.60
CA PHE A 62 5.40 -1.11 7.13
C PHE A 62 5.96 0.25 6.68
N LEU A 63 5.24 0.99 5.83
CA LEU A 63 5.65 2.31 5.34
C LEU A 63 5.81 3.32 6.49
N PHE A 64 4.93 3.27 7.49
CA PHE A 64 5.01 4.12 8.68
C PHE A 64 6.23 3.76 9.53
N LEU A 65 6.45 2.47 9.80
CA LEU A 65 7.57 1.98 10.61
C LEU A 65 8.94 2.33 10.01
N ILE A 66 9.07 2.34 8.68
CA ILE A 66 10.32 2.74 8.01
C ILE A 66 10.47 4.26 7.84
N GLY A 67 9.46 5.05 8.25
CA GLY A 67 9.46 6.50 8.13
C GLY A 67 9.31 6.99 6.68
N ALA A 68 8.61 6.25 5.83
CA ALA A 68 8.29 6.67 4.46
C ALA A 68 7.02 7.55 4.41
N ILE A 69 6.10 7.33 5.34
CA ILE A 69 4.86 8.09 5.45
C ILE A 69 4.61 8.53 6.88
N GLU A 70 3.83 9.59 7.04
CA GLU A 70 3.29 10.04 8.31
C GLU A 70 1.75 10.10 8.22
N GLU A 71 1.12 10.03 9.39
CA GLU A 71 -0.33 10.17 9.54
C GLU A 71 -0.59 11.44 10.35
N ASN A 72 -1.47 12.31 9.84
CA ASN A 72 -1.90 13.52 10.51
C ASN A 72 -3.40 13.76 10.31
N ASN A 73 -4.18 13.57 11.38
CA ASN A 73 -5.62 13.83 11.41
C ASN A 73 -6.43 13.08 10.33
N GLY A 74 -6.19 11.78 10.20
CA GLY A 74 -6.79 10.89 9.22
C GLY A 74 -6.21 11.01 7.80
N LYS A 75 -5.09 11.72 7.64
CA LYS A 75 -4.47 11.98 6.33
C LYS A 75 -3.06 11.45 6.29
N LEU A 76 -2.75 10.72 5.22
CA LEU A 76 -1.45 10.20 4.92
C LEU A 76 -0.67 11.22 4.08
N THR A 77 0.58 11.46 4.46
CA THR A 77 1.54 12.27 3.70
C THR A 77 2.85 11.51 3.54
N ARG A 78 3.53 11.70 2.40
CA ARG A 78 4.87 11.15 2.19
C ARG A 78 5.89 12.01 2.93
N ILE A 79 6.85 11.37 3.57
CA ILE A 79 8.01 12.04 4.15
C ILE A 79 9.03 12.22 3.03
N ALA A 80 9.12 13.43 2.47
CA ALA A 80 10.19 13.79 1.55
C ALA A 80 11.44 14.07 2.39
N LYS A 81 12.44 13.20 2.29
CA LYS A 81 13.74 13.36 2.95
C LYS A 81 14.77 13.88 1.96
#